data_AF-A0A645I0W0-F1
#
_entry.id   AF-A0A645I0W0-F1
#
_cell.length_a   1.000
_cell.length_b   1.000
_cell.length_c   1.000
_cell.angle_alpha   90.00
_cell.angle_beta   90.00
_cell.angle_gamma   90.00
#
_symmetry.space_group_name_H-M   'P 1'
#
loop_
_entity.id
_entity.type
_entity.pdbx_description
1 polymer ?
#
loop_
_entity_poly.entity_id
_entity_poly.type
_entity_poly.pdbx_seq_one_letter_code
_entity_poly.pdbx_strand_id
1 'polypeptide(L)'
;MQNADDPSAPIDISSFAGMTKLESLQLGGLVIDDLSVVANMPDLISLTVFGGKRLTDVSPLKGLPKLRALTLRGNLITDVTPLAELPSLVYLDVQDNQISDVTPLAGLTKLERLFLEQNPITDYSPLAQIRANLEEWDFEVPANP
;
A
#
# COMPACT_ATOMS: atom_id res chain seq x y z
N MET A 1 -21.85 16.39 -23.02
CA MET A 1 -20.92 17.29 -22.31
C MET A 1 -20.74 16.72 -20.93
N GLN A 2 -19.57 16.12 -20.64
CA GLN A 2 -19.25 15.69 -19.27
C GLN A 2 -19.05 16.96 -18.42
N ASN A 3 -19.71 17.01 -17.26
CA ASN A 3 -19.50 18.08 -16.28
C ASN A 3 -18.05 18.01 -15.81
N ALA A 4 -17.30 19.10 -15.98
CA ALA A 4 -15.91 19.21 -15.54
C ALA A 4 -15.75 19.33 -14.01
N ASP A 5 -16.87 19.27 -13.25
CA ASP A 5 -16.94 19.44 -11.80
C ASP A 5 -17.56 18.23 -11.10
N ASP A 6 -17.28 17.00 -11.56
CA ASP A 6 -17.57 15.79 -10.76
C ASP A 6 -16.45 15.62 -9.71
N PRO A 7 -16.69 15.89 -8.41
CA PRO A 7 -15.68 15.72 -7.37
C PRO A 7 -15.26 14.26 -7.16
N SER A 8 -15.87 13.31 -7.87
CA SER A 8 -15.49 11.90 -7.91
C SER A 8 -14.56 11.51 -9.08
N ALA A 9 -14.24 12.46 -9.97
CA ALA A 9 -13.29 12.21 -11.05
C ALA A 9 -11.89 11.93 -10.49
N PRO A 10 -11.20 10.88 -10.95
CA PRO A 10 -9.84 10.61 -10.55
C PRO A 10 -8.90 11.76 -10.91
N ILE A 11 -8.01 12.10 -10.00
CA ILE A 11 -6.98 13.11 -10.20
C ILE A 11 -5.84 12.50 -10.98
N ASP A 12 -5.52 13.11 -12.13
CA ASP A 12 -4.36 12.77 -12.94
C ASP A 12 -3.07 13.33 -12.30
N ILE A 13 -2.17 12.43 -11.93
CA ILE A 13 -0.85 12.74 -11.35
C ILE A 13 0.30 12.52 -12.34
N SER A 14 0.02 12.30 -13.63
CA SER A 14 1.04 12.09 -14.68
C SER A 14 2.07 13.22 -14.79
N SER A 15 1.67 14.44 -14.42
CA SER A 15 2.57 15.60 -14.34
C SER A 15 3.76 15.42 -13.38
N PHE A 16 3.69 14.45 -12.46
CA PHE A 16 4.78 14.14 -11.52
C PHE A 16 5.88 13.25 -12.12
N ALA A 17 5.75 12.81 -13.39
CA ALA A 17 6.71 11.89 -14.01
C ALA A 17 8.17 12.36 -13.99
N GLY A 18 8.41 13.68 -13.97
CA GLY A 18 9.76 14.26 -13.87
C GLY A 18 10.33 14.35 -12.46
N MET A 19 9.56 14.03 -11.41
CA MET A 19 9.95 14.15 -10.00
C MET A 19 10.78 12.95 -9.54
N THR A 20 11.81 12.57 -10.29
CA THR A 20 12.57 11.32 -10.07
C THR A 20 13.40 11.29 -8.77
N LYS A 21 13.58 12.45 -8.12
CA LYS A 21 14.28 12.61 -6.84
C LYS A 21 13.33 12.76 -5.64
N LEU A 22 12.03 12.58 -5.86
CA LEU A 22 11.05 12.73 -4.80
C LEU A 22 11.20 11.59 -3.79
N GLU A 23 11.41 11.94 -2.52
CA GLU A 23 11.55 10.97 -1.42
C GLU A 23 10.23 10.73 -0.68
N SER A 24 9.27 11.66 -0.78
CA SER A 24 8.00 11.57 -0.08
C SER A 24 6.86 12.11 -0.94
N LEU A 25 5.78 11.34 -1.06
CA LEU A 25 4.56 11.72 -1.79
C LEU A 25 3.33 11.44 -0.91
N GLN A 26 2.49 12.46 -0.73
CA GLN A 26 1.26 12.36 0.05
C GLN A 26 0.05 12.78 -0.80
N LEU A 27 -0.90 11.88 -0.95
CA LEU A 27 -2.13 12.00 -1.73
C LEU A 27 -3.33 11.65 -0.84
N GLY A 28 -3.70 12.56 0.06
CA GLY A 28 -4.75 12.36 1.06
C GLY A 28 -6.09 12.98 0.66
N GLY A 29 -7.19 12.23 0.79
CA GLY A 29 -8.53 12.70 0.44
C GLY A 29 -8.72 12.96 -1.06
N LEU A 30 -7.80 12.45 -1.89
CA LEU A 30 -7.81 12.57 -3.33
C LEU A 30 -8.32 11.26 -3.94
N VAL A 31 -9.13 11.38 -4.99
CA VAL A 31 -9.55 10.22 -5.77
C VAL A 31 -8.39 9.84 -6.70
N ILE A 32 -7.63 8.81 -6.36
CA ILE A 32 -6.52 8.28 -7.16
C ILE A 32 -6.85 6.85 -7.55
N ASP A 33 -6.77 6.53 -8.84
CA ASP A 33 -6.93 5.18 -9.37
C ASP A 33 -5.72 4.70 -10.20
N ASP A 34 -4.85 5.60 -10.62
CA ASP A 34 -3.61 5.29 -11.34
C ASP A 34 -2.35 5.77 -10.57
N LEU A 35 -1.49 4.81 -10.23
CA LEU A 35 -0.16 5.05 -9.64
C LEU A 35 1.00 4.78 -10.60
N SER A 36 0.74 4.61 -11.90
CA SER A 36 1.76 4.30 -12.92
C SER A 36 2.97 5.23 -12.87
N VAL A 37 2.75 6.51 -12.59
CA VAL A 37 3.81 7.53 -12.47
C VAL A 37 4.81 7.24 -11.34
N VAL A 38 4.37 6.54 -10.28
CA VAL A 38 5.18 6.24 -9.10
C VAL A 38 6.33 5.28 -9.42
N ALA A 39 6.17 4.44 -10.46
CA ALA A 39 7.26 3.57 -10.94
C ALA A 39 8.51 4.35 -11.40
N ASN A 40 8.37 5.64 -11.71
CA ASN A 40 9.48 6.53 -12.10
C ASN A 40 10.14 7.27 -10.91
N MET A 41 9.82 6.88 -9.67
CA MET A 41 10.33 7.52 -8.44
C MET A 41 11.23 6.55 -7.66
N PRO A 42 12.43 6.20 -8.17
CA PRO A 42 13.31 5.22 -7.52
C PRO A 42 13.83 5.66 -6.15
N ASP A 43 13.79 6.97 -5.89
CA ASP A 43 14.22 7.56 -4.62
C ASP A 43 13.10 7.66 -3.57
N LEU A 44 11.87 7.22 -3.89
CA LEU A 44 10.72 7.33 -2.98
C LEU A 44 10.91 6.47 -1.74
N ILE A 45 10.84 7.10 -0.58
CA ILE A 45 10.98 6.50 0.76
C ILE A 45 9.61 6.34 1.43
N SER A 46 8.71 7.30 1.20
CA SER A 46 7.38 7.31 1.81
C SER A 46 6.31 7.60 0.76
N LEU A 47 5.27 6.77 0.74
CA LEU A 47 4.07 6.98 -0.06
C LEU A 47 2.83 6.87 0.82
N THR A 48 1.96 7.87 0.74
CA THR A 48 0.68 7.87 1.44
C THR A 48 -0.42 8.20 0.46
N VAL A 49 -1.37 7.28 0.29
CA VAL A 49 -2.58 7.45 -0.54
C VAL A 49 -3.78 6.97 0.26
N PHE A 50 -4.66 7.86 0.70
CA PHE A 50 -5.79 7.47 1.54
C PHE A 50 -7.07 8.24 1.26
N GLY A 51 -8.20 7.61 1.56
CA GLY A 51 -9.53 8.22 1.50
C GLY A 51 -10.08 8.43 0.09
N GLY A 52 -9.40 7.93 -0.94
CA GLY A 52 -9.81 8.05 -2.34
C GLY A 52 -10.84 7.02 -2.79
N LYS A 53 -10.97 5.89 -2.06
CA LYS A 53 -11.97 4.83 -2.29
C LYS A 53 -12.05 4.32 -3.75
N ARG A 54 -10.94 4.37 -4.50
CA ARG A 54 -10.89 3.91 -5.91
C ARG A 54 -9.65 3.14 -6.30
N LEU A 55 -8.53 3.30 -5.58
CA LEU A 55 -7.30 2.60 -5.91
C LEU A 55 -7.49 1.09 -5.75
N THR A 56 -7.17 0.34 -6.80
CA THR A 56 -7.27 -1.13 -6.84
C THR A 56 -5.94 -1.76 -7.23
N ASP A 57 -5.22 -1.15 -8.18
CA ASP A 57 -3.94 -1.64 -8.68
C ASP A 57 -2.76 -0.98 -7.96
N VAL A 58 -1.93 -1.80 -7.35
CA VAL A 58 -0.68 -1.40 -6.69
C VAL A 58 0.56 -1.98 -7.38
N SER A 59 0.39 -2.59 -8.56
CA SER A 59 1.48 -3.10 -9.39
C SER A 59 2.57 -2.07 -9.72
N PRO A 60 2.28 -0.76 -9.89
CA PRO A 60 3.34 0.24 -10.11
C PRO A 60 4.33 0.40 -8.95
N LEU A 61 3.99 -0.08 -7.74
CA LEU A 61 4.87 0.01 -6.57
C LEU A 61 5.92 -1.10 -6.53
N LYS A 62 5.74 -2.16 -7.32
CA LYS A 62 6.63 -3.32 -7.35
C LYS A 62 8.09 -2.90 -7.50
N GLY A 63 8.95 -3.42 -6.62
CA GLY A 63 10.40 -3.26 -6.75
C GLY A 63 10.95 -1.87 -6.41
N LEU A 64 10.15 -0.94 -5.87
CA LEU A 64 10.67 0.36 -5.42
C LEU A 64 11.73 0.18 -4.32
N PRO A 65 13.01 0.47 -4.60
CA PRO A 65 14.11 -0.06 -3.80
C PRO A 65 14.23 0.62 -2.43
N LYS A 66 13.76 1.87 -2.33
CA LYS A 66 13.87 2.70 -1.14
C LYS A 66 12.58 2.87 -0.36
N LEU A 67 11.45 2.33 -0.84
CA LEU A 67 10.16 2.54 -0.19
C LEU A 67 10.14 1.82 1.17
N ARG A 68 10.01 2.59 2.24
CA ARG A 68 10.04 2.12 3.64
C ARG A 68 8.71 2.28 4.36
N ALA A 69 7.95 3.31 4.01
CA ALA A 69 6.65 3.59 4.61
C ALA A 69 5.58 3.69 3.54
N LEU A 70 4.55 2.86 3.64
CA LEU A 70 3.44 2.80 2.72
C LEU A 70 2.10 2.84 3.47
N THR A 71 1.30 3.85 3.20
CA THR A 71 -0.10 3.93 3.64
C THR A 71 -1.01 3.93 2.42
N LEU A 72 -1.89 2.94 2.32
CA LEU A 72 -2.90 2.79 1.27
C LEU A 72 -4.31 2.63 1.84
N ARG A 73 -4.53 3.16 3.05
CA ARG A 73 -5.79 3.00 3.80
C ARG A 73 -7.01 3.59 3.08
N GLY A 74 -8.15 2.91 3.16
CA GLY A 74 -9.43 3.45 2.66
C GLY A 74 -9.50 3.46 1.13
N ASN A 75 -9.09 2.36 0.52
CA ASN A 75 -9.11 2.14 -0.93
C ASN A 75 -9.88 0.84 -1.24
N LEU A 76 -9.74 0.29 -2.46
CA LEU A 76 -10.44 -0.91 -2.92
C LEU A 76 -9.44 -2.01 -3.32
N ILE A 77 -8.27 -2.04 -2.69
CA ILE A 77 -7.20 -2.98 -3.01
C ILE A 77 -7.65 -4.39 -2.62
N THR A 78 -7.45 -5.35 -3.52
CA THR A 78 -7.75 -6.78 -3.31
C THR A 78 -6.50 -7.64 -3.39
N ASP A 79 -5.57 -7.28 -4.28
CA ASP A 79 -4.31 -7.99 -4.51
C ASP A 79 -3.13 -7.18 -3.96
N VAL A 80 -2.43 -7.75 -2.98
CA VAL A 80 -1.19 -7.20 -2.41
C VAL A 80 0.06 -7.92 -2.88
N THR A 81 -0.04 -8.82 -3.86
CA THR A 81 1.11 -9.53 -4.45
C THR A 81 2.26 -8.61 -4.86
N PRO A 82 2.03 -7.45 -5.51
CA PRO A 82 3.11 -6.55 -5.88
C PRO A 82 3.90 -5.99 -4.69
N LEU A 83 3.28 -5.90 -3.51
CA LEU A 83 3.92 -5.35 -2.31
C LEU A 83 4.98 -6.30 -1.73
N ALA A 84 4.89 -7.60 -2.02
CA ALA A 84 5.88 -8.60 -1.62
C ALA A 84 7.29 -8.30 -2.17
N GLU A 85 7.38 -7.52 -3.23
CA GLU A 85 8.62 -7.15 -3.91
C GLU A 85 9.19 -5.80 -3.46
N LEU A 86 8.77 -5.30 -2.28
CA LEU A 86 9.31 -4.08 -1.68
C LEU A 86 10.43 -4.43 -0.67
N PRO A 87 11.72 -4.43 -1.09
CA PRO A 87 12.82 -5.02 -0.31
C PRO A 87 13.19 -4.24 0.96
N SER A 88 12.63 -3.05 1.13
CA SER A 88 12.96 -2.11 2.20
C SER A 88 11.75 -1.73 3.05
N LEU A 89 10.59 -2.35 2.85
CA LEU A 89 9.36 -1.94 3.53
C LEU A 89 9.44 -2.25 5.04
N VAL A 90 9.15 -1.24 5.85
CA VAL A 90 9.21 -1.29 7.33
C VAL A 90 7.83 -1.02 7.94
N TYR A 91 7.06 -0.12 7.33
CA TYR A 91 5.72 0.25 7.75
C TYR A 91 4.73 0.04 6.59
N LEU A 92 3.67 -0.71 6.86
CA LEU A 92 2.57 -0.93 5.93
C LEU A 92 1.22 -0.74 6.63
N ASP A 93 0.43 0.22 6.14
CA ASP A 93 -0.97 0.39 6.50
C ASP A 93 -1.84 0.22 5.26
N VAL A 94 -2.60 -0.87 5.22
CA VAL A 94 -3.58 -1.18 4.17
C VAL A 94 -4.96 -1.42 4.79
N GLN A 95 -5.24 -0.79 5.93
CA GLN A 95 -6.57 -0.86 6.56
C GLN A 95 -7.68 -0.38 5.61
N ASP A 96 -8.91 -0.83 5.84
CA ASP A 96 -10.09 -0.37 5.08
C ASP A 96 -9.91 -0.56 3.57
N ASN A 97 -9.69 -1.83 3.18
CA ASN A 97 -9.54 -2.30 1.81
C ASN A 97 -10.38 -3.59 1.62
N GLN A 98 -10.13 -4.35 0.55
CA GLN A 98 -10.83 -5.60 0.23
C GLN A 98 -9.89 -6.80 0.14
N ILE A 99 -8.81 -6.77 0.92
CA ILE A 99 -7.79 -7.81 0.95
C ILE A 99 -8.34 -9.03 1.71
N SER A 100 -8.21 -10.22 1.14
CA SER A 100 -8.59 -11.47 1.79
C SER A 100 -7.44 -12.46 1.94
N ASP A 101 -6.39 -12.31 1.11
CA ASP A 101 -5.17 -13.12 1.16
C ASP A 101 -3.96 -12.26 1.53
N VAL A 102 -3.31 -12.61 2.64
CA VAL A 102 -2.10 -11.96 3.15
C VAL A 102 -0.84 -12.79 2.94
N THR A 103 -0.93 -13.94 2.28
CA THR A 103 0.20 -14.79 1.93
C THR A 103 1.35 -14.01 1.27
N PRO A 104 1.10 -13.06 0.34
CA PRO A 104 2.21 -12.33 -0.29
C PRO A 104 3.03 -11.47 0.67
N LEU A 105 2.43 -10.98 1.77
CA LEU A 105 3.11 -10.12 2.73
C LEU A 105 4.13 -10.89 3.59
N ALA A 106 4.06 -12.21 3.58
CA ALA A 106 4.79 -13.03 4.50
C ALA A 106 6.32 -13.09 4.23
N GLY A 107 6.75 -12.65 3.05
CA GLY A 107 8.16 -12.46 2.71
C GLY A 107 8.77 -11.13 3.16
N LEU A 108 7.97 -10.21 3.73
CA LEU A 108 8.42 -8.87 4.12
C LEU A 108 9.15 -8.90 5.47
N THR A 109 10.33 -9.52 5.51
CA THR A 109 11.07 -9.78 6.75
C THR A 109 11.59 -8.53 7.46
N LYS A 110 11.53 -7.34 6.85
CA LYS A 110 11.90 -6.06 7.48
C LYS A 110 10.70 -5.30 8.05
N LEU A 111 9.50 -5.84 7.91
CA LEU A 111 8.29 -5.18 8.36
C LEU A 111 8.26 -5.17 9.89
N GLU A 112 8.16 -3.97 10.45
CA GLU A 112 8.07 -3.73 11.89
C GLU A 112 6.65 -3.31 12.27
N ARG A 113 5.90 -2.71 11.36
CA ARG A 113 4.54 -2.21 11.61
C ARG A 113 3.60 -2.59 10.48
N LEU A 114 2.52 -3.30 10.82
CA LEU A 114 1.56 -3.82 9.84
C LEU A 114 0.13 -3.65 10.33
N PHE A 115 -0.66 -2.88 9.59
CA PHE A 115 -2.06 -2.62 9.88
C PHE A 115 -2.97 -3.15 8.75
N LEU A 116 -3.88 -4.04 9.10
CA LEU A 116 -4.72 -4.85 8.21
C LEU A 116 -6.21 -4.78 8.57
N GLU A 117 -6.61 -4.16 9.68
CA GLU A 117 -8.01 -4.07 10.09
C GLU A 117 -8.93 -3.54 8.98
N GLN A 118 -10.22 -3.86 9.07
CA GLN A 118 -11.22 -3.48 8.06
C GLN A 118 -10.91 -4.06 6.66
N ASN A 119 -10.35 -5.28 6.64
CA ASN A 119 -10.26 -6.13 5.45
C ASN A 119 -10.99 -7.47 5.72
N PRO A 120 -11.53 -8.14 4.69
CA PRO A 120 -12.19 -9.45 4.81
C PRO A 120 -11.21 -10.62 4.97
N ILE A 121 -10.18 -10.47 5.81
CA ILE A 121 -9.17 -11.51 6.08
C ILE A 121 -9.69 -12.45 7.17
N THR A 122 -9.64 -13.75 6.90
CA THR A 122 -10.07 -14.80 7.83
C THR A 122 -8.91 -15.67 8.32
N ASP A 123 -7.76 -15.64 7.63
CA ASP A 123 -6.57 -16.41 7.98
C ASP A 123 -5.32 -15.52 7.97
N TYR A 124 -4.77 -15.28 9.16
CA TYR A 124 -3.52 -14.55 9.36
C TYR A 124 -2.32 -15.49 9.57
N SER A 125 -2.50 -16.81 9.49
CA SER A 125 -1.42 -17.78 9.69
C SER A 125 -0.21 -17.60 8.76
N PRO A 126 -0.33 -17.11 7.50
CA PRO A 126 0.84 -16.84 6.69
C PRO A 126 1.82 -15.84 7.32
N LEU A 127 1.32 -14.92 8.15
CA LEU A 127 2.10 -13.86 8.78
C LEU A 127 2.90 -14.35 10.01
N ALA A 128 2.73 -15.60 10.44
CA ALA A 128 3.48 -16.18 11.56
C ALA A 128 5.01 -16.07 11.38
N GLN A 129 5.49 -16.10 10.14
CA GLN A 129 6.93 -16.03 9.84
C GLN A 129 7.55 -14.63 10.05
N ILE A 130 6.76 -13.56 9.96
CA ILE A 130 7.22 -12.19 10.23
C ILE A 130 6.76 -11.67 11.60
N ARG A 131 5.94 -12.44 12.31
CA ARG A 131 5.34 -12.05 13.59
C ARG A 131 6.35 -11.62 14.65
N ALA A 132 7.55 -12.22 14.65
CA ALA A 132 8.61 -11.87 15.59
C ALA A 132 9.31 -10.54 15.29
N ASN A 133 9.17 -10.01 14.07
CA ASN A 133 9.76 -8.74 13.65
C ASN A 133 8.81 -7.56 13.87
N LEU A 134 7.50 -7.83 14.00
CA LEU A 134 6.50 -6.79 14.21
C LEU A 134 6.60 -6.22 15.63
N GLU A 135 6.68 -4.90 15.71
CA GLU A 135 6.61 -4.07 16.92
C GLU A 135 5.18 -3.57 17.16
N GLU A 136 4.43 -3.27 16.10
CA GLU A 136 3.03 -2.82 16.16
C GLU A 136 2.19 -3.51 15.08
N TRP A 137 1.00 -4.01 15.44
CA TRP A 137 0.05 -4.61 14.51
C TRP A 137 -1.37 -4.61 15.10
N ASP A 138 -2.40 -4.78 14.26
CA ASP A 138 -3.83 -4.65 14.63
C ASP A 138 -4.65 -5.95 14.45
N PHE A 139 -4.00 -7.09 14.26
CA PHE A 139 -4.64 -8.39 14.08
C PHE A 139 -4.10 -9.46 15.04
N GLU A 140 -4.85 -10.53 15.23
CA GLU A 140 -4.36 -11.68 16.01
C GLU A 140 -3.72 -12.70 15.08
N VAL A 141 -2.38 -12.83 15.15
CA VAL A 141 -1.69 -13.98 14.57
C VAL A 141 -1.81 -15.15 15.54
N PRO A 142 -2.34 -16.32 15.12
CA PRO A 142 -2.36 -17.50 15.97
C PRO A 142 -0.94 -17.78 16.48
N ALA A 143 -0.79 -18.08 17.77
CA ALA A 143 0.50 -18.50 18.30
C ALA A 143 0.99 -19.71 17.48
N ASN A 144 2.25 -19.66 17.03
CA ASN A 144 2.87 -20.79 16.34
C ASN A 144 2.78 -22.02 17.27
N PRO A 145 2.30 -23.19 16.80
CA PRO A 145 2.19 -24.38 17.64
C PRO A 145 3.54 -24.87 18.17
#